data_AF-A0A4R1W8H5-F1
#
_entry.id   AF-A0A4R1W8H5-F1
#
_cell.length_a   1.000
_cell.length_b   1.000
_cell.length_c   1.000
_cell.angle_alpha   90.00
_cell.angle_beta   90.00
_cell.angle_gamma   90.00
#
_symmetry.space_group_name_H-M   'P 1'
#
loop_
_entity.id
_entity.type
_entity.pdbx_description
1 polymer ?
#
loop_
_entity_poly.entity_id
_entity_poly.type
_entity_poly.pdbx_seq_one_letter_code
_entity_poly.pdbx_strand_id
1 'polypeptide(L)'
;MRLVRPMKVGEALTLAQTNVPEAPPAAYAPGTTYADGAQVSDLDADGFTYRVYQSLADGNLGHPLDDGAWWFALADTYAAWSEGTTYAAGHRVISTDTHHAYESLAADNLGNAVTDVTKWLDLGATNAYAMFDQFNSTQTAAARSVSFEVTVAGRADAVALLNLVAASVDIEMSTAGDGVIFSRSYNLVSNSGINSWYEYYFEPIIRRGDLVAYDLPNYANPTFRITIHEPAGTAKIGVAVIGQSKQLGDLLIGAKTGIQDYSRKETDDFGNFTIVQRAYAKRATYKLRVDNTRIDALSALLASYRAEPIVWVGADTYTSTWVYGFYRDFSIEIAFALDSYLSLELEGLT
;
A
#
# COMPACT_ATOMS: atom_id res chain seq x y z
N MET A 1 4.85 -2.19 -22.39
CA MET A 1 3.87 -1.97 -21.30
C MET A 1 3.50 -3.29 -20.66
N ARG A 2 3.48 -3.31 -19.33
CA ARG A 2 3.07 -4.47 -18.53
C ARG A 2 1.92 -4.07 -17.61
N LEU A 3 1.11 -5.05 -17.21
CA LEU A 3 0.15 -4.91 -16.12
C LEU A 3 0.50 -5.91 -15.02
N VAL A 4 0.18 -5.59 -13.77
CA VAL A 4 0.21 -6.53 -12.64
C VAL A 4 -1.19 -6.58 -12.05
N ARG A 5 -1.85 -7.74 -12.19
CA ARG A 5 -3.17 -7.95 -11.59
C ARG A 5 -2.99 -8.27 -10.11
N PRO A 6 -3.64 -7.55 -9.18
CA PRO A 6 -3.53 -7.85 -7.77
C PRO A 6 -4.20 -9.17 -7.42
N MET A 7 -3.54 -9.94 -6.57
CA MET A 7 -4.16 -11.00 -5.78
C MET A 7 -4.78 -10.40 -4.53
N LYS A 8 -6.01 -10.82 -4.20
CA LYS A 8 -6.72 -10.31 -3.03
C LYS A 8 -6.34 -11.06 -1.78
N VAL A 9 -6.14 -10.31 -0.70
CA VAL A 9 -6.00 -10.86 0.65
C VAL A 9 -7.29 -11.60 1.04
N GLY A 10 -7.16 -12.78 1.63
CA GLY A 10 -8.28 -13.66 2.02
C GLY A 10 -8.79 -14.58 0.89
N GLU A 11 -8.31 -14.40 -0.34
CA GLU A 11 -8.56 -15.31 -1.46
C GLU A 11 -7.28 -16.04 -1.88
N ALA A 12 -6.45 -15.38 -2.68
CA ALA A 12 -5.22 -15.95 -3.24
C ALA A 12 -3.95 -15.41 -2.58
N LEU A 13 -4.09 -14.49 -1.62
CA LEU A 13 -3.02 -13.92 -0.84
C LEU A 13 -3.38 -14.01 0.65
N THR A 14 -2.42 -14.42 1.48
CA THR A 14 -2.59 -14.49 2.93
C THR A 14 -1.46 -13.73 3.60
N LEU A 15 -1.78 -12.75 4.45
CA LEU A 15 -0.81 -12.10 5.33
C LEU A 15 -0.41 -13.08 6.43
N ALA A 16 0.82 -13.57 6.38
CA ALA A 16 1.33 -14.56 7.34
C ALA A 16 1.95 -13.89 8.57
N GLN A 17 2.67 -12.79 8.36
CA GLN A 17 3.31 -12.04 9.44
C GLN A 17 3.41 -10.56 9.07
N THR A 18 3.35 -9.67 10.06
CA THR A 18 3.74 -8.27 9.91
C THR A 18 4.31 -7.75 11.23
N ASN A 19 5.18 -6.74 11.16
CA ASN A 19 5.59 -5.99 12.35
C ASN A 19 4.59 -4.87 12.70
N VAL A 20 3.64 -4.54 11.83
CA VAL A 20 2.63 -3.52 12.10
C VAL A 20 1.51 -4.14 12.95
N PRO A 21 1.30 -3.67 14.18
CA PRO A 21 0.30 -4.26 15.05
C PRO A 21 -1.10 -3.99 14.51
N GLU A 22 -1.88 -5.05 14.28
CA GLU A 22 -3.31 -4.91 14.04
C GLU A 22 -4.05 -4.71 15.37
N ALA A 23 -3.93 -5.67 16.29
CA ALA A 23 -4.51 -5.59 17.64
C ALA A 23 -3.44 -5.18 18.67
N PRO A 24 -3.82 -4.60 19.82
CA PRO A 24 -2.86 -4.23 20.84
C PRO A 24 -2.15 -5.47 21.39
N PRO A 25 -0.80 -5.48 21.43
CA PRO A 25 -0.05 -6.51 22.13
C PRO A 25 -0.25 -6.40 23.65
N ALA A 26 0.37 -7.31 24.41
CA ALA A 26 0.30 -7.29 25.86
C ALA A 26 0.70 -5.92 26.44
N ALA A 27 -0.01 -5.49 27.49
CA ALA A 27 0.30 -4.24 28.18
C ALA A 27 1.73 -4.27 28.74
N TYR A 28 2.40 -3.11 28.73
CA TYR A 28 3.72 -2.97 29.33
C TYR A 28 3.70 -3.35 30.83
N ALA A 29 4.70 -4.11 31.25
CA ALA A 29 4.88 -4.55 32.62
C ALA A 29 6.36 -4.36 33.04
N PRO A 30 6.67 -3.50 34.03
CA PRO A 30 8.05 -3.18 34.40
C PRO A 30 8.82 -4.37 35.00
N GLY A 31 8.11 -5.40 35.48
CA GLY A 31 8.70 -6.64 36.01
C GLY A 31 9.03 -7.70 34.96
N THR A 32 8.73 -7.45 33.69
CA THR A 32 8.95 -8.39 32.58
C THR A 32 10.23 -8.03 31.82
N THR A 33 11.01 -9.05 31.45
CA THR A 33 12.16 -8.89 30.55
C THR A 33 11.70 -9.07 29.11
N TYR A 34 12.00 -8.09 28.25
CA TYR A 34 11.66 -8.10 26.84
C TYR A 34 12.88 -8.38 25.96
N ALA A 35 12.67 -9.12 24.88
CA ALA A 35 13.66 -9.34 23.82
C ALA A 35 13.70 -8.15 22.86
N ASP A 36 14.75 -8.05 22.04
CA ASP A 36 14.77 -7.12 20.91
C ASP A 36 13.58 -7.39 19.97
N GLY A 37 12.92 -6.34 19.52
CA GLY A 37 11.73 -6.44 18.67
C GLY A 37 10.43 -6.84 19.37
N ALA A 38 10.45 -7.13 20.68
CA ALA A 38 9.23 -7.42 21.43
C ALA A 38 8.31 -6.18 21.48
N GLN A 39 7.02 -6.38 21.28
CA GLN A 39 6.02 -5.30 21.28
C GLN A 39 5.18 -5.30 22.55
N VAL A 40 4.88 -4.10 23.05
CA VAL A 40 4.00 -3.87 24.20
C VAL A 40 3.05 -2.71 23.91
N SER A 41 1.93 -2.67 24.61
CA SER A 41 0.95 -1.60 24.48
C SER A 41 0.88 -0.72 25.72
N ASP A 42 0.54 0.54 25.51
CA ASP A 42 0.15 1.51 26.52
C ASP A 42 -1.24 2.04 26.17
N LEU A 43 -2.17 1.94 27.12
CA LEU A 43 -3.57 2.28 26.92
C LEU A 43 -3.78 3.76 27.21
N ASP A 44 -4.37 4.48 26.26
CA ASP A 44 -4.72 5.88 26.43
C ASP A 44 -5.89 6.05 27.41
N ALA A 45 -6.09 7.28 27.87
CA ALA A 45 -7.10 7.62 28.88
C ALA A 45 -8.55 7.36 28.43
N ASP A 46 -8.80 7.20 27.12
CA ASP A 46 -10.10 6.83 26.58
C ASP A 46 -10.45 5.35 26.84
N GLY A 47 -9.46 4.50 27.13
CA GLY A 47 -9.63 3.07 27.35
C GLY A 47 -9.79 2.23 26.08
N PHE A 48 -9.64 2.82 24.89
CA PHE A 48 -9.84 2.14 23.60
C PHE A 48 -8.71 2.39 22.60
N THR A 49 -7.91 3.44 22.77
CA THR A 49 -6.75 3.74 21.93
C THR A 49 -5.48 3.22 22.61
N TYR A 50 -4.61 2.59 21.82
CA TYR A 50 -3.35 2.04 22.30
C TYR A 50 -2.19 2.58 21.49
N ARG A 51 -1.17 3.08 22.20
CA ARG A 51 0.15 3.31 21.63
C ARG A 51 0.96 2.02 21.74
N VAL A 52 1.49 1.52 20.64
CA VAL A 52 2.35 0.33 20.63
C VAL A 52 3.80 0.75 20.61
N TYR A 53 4.59 0.14 21.49
CA TYR A 53 6.03 0.31 21.58
C TYR A 53 6.74 -0.98 21.21
N GLN A 54 7.94 -0.86 20.65
CA GLN A 54 8.81 -1.98 20.37
C GLN A 54 10.15 -1.82 21.10
N SER A 55 10.61 -2.89 21.71
CA SER A 55 11.91 -2.96 22.40
C SER A 55 13.05 -2.88 21.38
N LEU A 56 14.11 -2.14 21.73
CA LEU A 56 15.31 -1.92 20.92
C LEU A 56 16.48 -2.86 21.27
N ALA A 57 16.35 -3.64 22.34
CA ALA A 57 17.43 -4.49 22.84
C ALA A 57 16.90 -5.69 23.62
N ASP A 58 17.69 -6.77 23.57
CA ASP A 58 17.49 -7.93 24.43
C ASP A 58 17.75 -7.57 25.90
N GLY A 59 16.95 -8.15 26.79
CA GLY A 59 17.13 -7.96 28.23
C GLY A 59 16.53 -6.66 28.77
N ASN A 60 15.67 -5.99 27.99
CA ASN A 60 14.97 -4.78 28.41
C ASN A 60 14.05 -5.09 29.61
N LEU A 61 14.42 -4.63 30.80
CA LEU A 61 13.72 -4.89 32.05
C LEU A 61 13.61 -3.60 32.86
N GLY A 62 12.37 -3.20 33.19
CA GLY A 62 12.10 -2.04 34.04
C GLY A 62 12.38 -0.66 33.42
N HIS A 63 12.76 -0.59 32.15
CA HIS A 63 12.92 0.70 31.45
C HIS A 63 11.56 1.27 31.06
N PRO A 64 11.29 2.56 31.36
CA PRO A 64 10.02 3.19 31.05
C PRO A 64 9.87 3.42 29.53
N LEU A 65 8.63 3.50 29.04
CA LEU A 65 8.32 3.57 27.60
C LEU A 65 8.82 4.86 26.91
N ASP A 66 9.13 5.90 27.67
CA ASP A 66 9.74 7.14 27.19
C ASP A 66 11.28 7.09 27.09
N ASP A 67 11.90 6.00 27.56
CA ASP A 67 13.34 5.76 27.40
C ASP A 67 13.66 5.32 25.97
N GLY A 68 13.96 6.31 25.12
CA GLY A 68 14.30 6.13 23.71
C GLY A 68 15.54 5.28 23.42
N ALA A 69 16.32 4.87 24.42
CA ALA A 69 17.40 3.91 24.26
C ALA A 69 16.90 2.46 24.26
N TRP A 70 15.73 2.21 24.85
CA TRP A 70 15.17 0.88 25.08
C TRP A 70 13.85 0.65 24.35
N TRP A 71 13.08 1.71 24.13
CA TRP A 71 11.78 1.65 23.47
C TRP A 71 11.69 2.66 22.34
N PHE A 72 10.88 2.34 21.35
CA PHE A 72 10.37 3.34 20.43
C PHE A 72 8.87 3.14 20.19
N ALA A 73 8.15 4.25 20.03
CA ALA A 73 6.77 4.25 19.60
C ALA A 73 6.70 3.75 18.15
N LEU A 74 6.03 2.62 17.94
CA LEU A 74 5.95 1.93 16.66
C LEU A 74 4.75 2.43 15.83
N ALA A 75 3.55 2.33 16.38
CA ALA A 75 2.29 2.68 15.74
C ALA A 75 1.17 2.82 16.79
N ASP A 76 0.02 3.35 16.37
CA ASP A 76 -1.20 3.36 17.16
C ASP A 76 -2.17 2.28 16.66
N THR A 77 -2.96 1.72 17.57
CA THR A 77 -4.08 0.83 17.25
C THR A 77 -5.24 1.02 18.24
N TYR A 78 -6.34 0.30 18.05
CA TYR A 78 -7.53 0.35 18.89
C TYR A 78 -7.88 -1.01 19.48
N ALA A 79 -8.69 -1.01 20.54
CA ALA A 79 -9.27 -2.21 21.12
C ALA A 79 -10.04 -3.01 20.06
N ALA A 80 -9.99 -4.34 20.15
CA ALA A 80 -10.90 -5.20 19.40
C ALA A 80 -12.34 -4.99 19.89
N TRP A 81 -13.30 -4.95 18.95
CA TRP A 81 -14.72 -4.89 19.28
C TRP A 81 -15.14 -6.14 20.09
N SER A 82 -16.00 -5.93 21.08
CA SER A 82 -16.52 -6.97 21.95
C SER A 82 -17.98 -6.70 22.30
N GLU A 83 -18.84 -7.71 22.14
CA GLU A 83 -20.28 -7.62 22.39
C GLU A 83 -20.60 -7.18 23.84
N GLY A 84 -19.77 -7.57 24.81
CA GLY A 84 -19.96 -7.27 26.23
C GLY A 84 -19.47 -5.90 26.69
N THR A 85 -18.89 -5.09 25.79
CA THR A 85 -18.32 -3.79 26.12
C THR A 85 -19.26 -2.66 25.70
N THR A 86 -19.45 -1.68 26.58
CA THR A 86 -20.21 -0.46 26.27
C THR A 86 -19.27 0.60 25.73
N TYR A 87 -19.58 1.13 24.54
CA TYR A 87 -18.81 2.19 23.89
C TYR A 87 -19.52 3.53 23.98
N ALA A 88 -18.80 4.60 24.29
CA ALA A 88 -19.31 5.97 24.15
C ALA A 88 -19.22 6.43 22.70
N ALA A 89 -19.92 7.53 22.37
CA ALA A 89 -19.79 8.15 21.05
C ALA A 89 -18.35 8.64 20.82
N GLY A 90 -17.81 8.39 19.63
CA GLY A 90 -16.43 8.70 19.27
C GLY A 90 -15.39 7.65 19.65
N HIS A 91 -15.74 6.63 20.46
CA HIS A 91 -14.82 5.52 20.71
C HIS A 91 -14.52 4.74 19.44
N ARG A 92 -13.25 4.37 19.26
CA ARG A 92 -12.78 3.63 18.09
C ARG A 92 -12.40 2.22 18.48
N VAL A 93 -12.73 1.27 17.61
CA VAL A 93 -12.43 -0.15 17.75
C VAL A 93 -12.00 -0.73 16.43
N ILE A 94 -11.39 -1.90 16.46
CA ILE A 94 -11.14 -2.72 15.25
C ILE A 94 -12.01 -3.97 15.26
N SER A 95 -12.29 -4.50 14.07
CA SER A 95 -12.69 -5.90 13.90
C SER A 95 -11.56 -6.64 13.21
N THR A 96 -11.04 -7.68 13.86
CA THR A 96 -10.03 -8.58 13.27
C THR A 96 -10.63 -9.58 12.29
N ASP A 97 -11.97 -9.62 12.17
CA ASP A 97 -12.67 -10.45 11.18
C ASP A 97 -12.78 -9.73 9.84
N THR A 98 -13.05 -8.42 9.87
CA THR A 98 -13.13 -7.57 8.66
C THR A 98 -11.84 -6.81 8.37
N HIS A 99 -10.90 -6.77 9.33
CA HIS A 99 -9.69 -5.94 9.29
C HIS A 99 -9.97 -4.44 9.09
N HIS A 100 -11.09 -3.96 9.63
CA HIS A 100 -11.51 -2.55 9.56
C HIS A 100 -11.56 -1.91 10.96
N ALA A 101 -11.40 -0.58 10.99
CA ALA A 101 -11.61 0.25 12.15
C ALA A 101 -13.01 0.90 12.11
N TYR A 102 -13.64 1.06 13.26
CA TYR A 102 -14.99 1.59 13.40
C TYR A 102 -15.05 2.64 14.50
N GLU A 103 -15.83 3.69 14.29
CA GLU A 103 -16.12 4.72 15.30
C GLU A 103 -17.58 4.61 15.77
N SER A 104 -17.80 4.58 17.08
CA SER A 104 -19.15 4.52 17.66
C SER A 104 -19.88 5.84 17.46
N LEU A 105 -21.08 5.79 16.90
CA LEU A 105 -21.96 6.94 16.65
C LEU A 105 -22.96 7.21 17.79
N ALA A 106 -23.04 6.29 18.75
CA ALA A 106 -24.01 6.36 19.85
C ALA A 106 -23.30 6.38 21.21
N ALA A 107 -23.87 7.13 22.15
CA ALA A 107 -23.57 6.97 23.57
C ALA A 107 -24.19 5.64 24.05
N ASP A 108 -23.49 4.94 24.94
CA ASP A 108 -23.90 3.65 25.50
C ASP A 108 -24.15 2.55 24.45
N ASN A 109 -23.31 2.51 23.42
CA ASN A 109 -23.36 1.50 22.38
C ASN A 109 -22.89 0.14 22.92
N LEU A 110 -23.82 -0.69 23.39
CA LEU A 110 -23.58 -2.03 23.93
C LEU A 110 -24.22 -3.10 23.04
N GLY A 111 -23.49 -4.16 22.73
CA GLY A 111 -23.99 -5.33 22.00
C GLY A 111 -24.32 -5.12 20.52
N ASN A 112 -24.18 -3.91 19.97
CA ASN A 112 -24.44 -3.67 18.55
C ASN A 112 -23.22 -4.06 17.72
N ALA A 113 -23.43 -4.95 16.74
CA ALA A 113 -22.41 -5.38 15.81
C ALA A 113 -21.85 -4.22 14.98
N VAL A 114 -20.56 -4.28 14.63
CA VAL A 114 -19.88 -3.27 13.78
C VAL A 114 -20.50 -3.09 12.39
N THR A 115 -21.35 -4.03 11.96
CA THR A 115 -22.11 -3.95 10.71
C THR A 115 -23.35 -3.05 10.79
N ASP A 116 -23.78 -2.65 11.99
CA ASP A 116 -24.88 -1.69 12.16
C ASP A 116 -24.40 -0.26 11.87
N VAL A 117 -24.60 0.18 10.62
CA VAL A 117 -24.21 1.51 10.13
C VAL A 117 -24.90 2.68 10.83
N THR A 118 -25.95 2.43 11.64
CA THR A 118 -26.58 3.47 12.46
C THR A 118 -25.85 3.69 13.78
N LYS A 119 -25.02 2.72 14.19
CA LYS A 119 -24.28 2.70 15.45
C LYS A 119 -22.78 2.83 15.25
N TRP A 120 -22.28 2.43 14.08
CA TRP A 120 -20.87 2.40 13.76
C TRP A 120 -20.61 3.07 12.43
N LEU A 121 -19.63 3.96 12.42
CA LEU A 121 -19.04 4.52 11.21
C LEU A 121 -17.81 3.67 10.86
N ASP A 122 -17.81 3.05 9.68
CA ASP A 122 -16.63 2.38 9.14
C ASP A 122 -15.60 3.42 8.71
N LEU A 123 -14.40 3.35 9.29
CA LEU A 123 -13.26 4.23 9.00
C LEU A 123 -12.33 3.65 7.93
N GLY A 124 -12.57 2.42 7.46
CA GLY A 124 -11.74 1.70 6.51
C GLY A 124 -10.80 0.70 7.17
N ALA A 125 -9.83 0.21 6.40
CA ALA A 125 -8.90 -0.83 6.84
C ALA A 125 -8.05 -0.42 8.06
N THR A 126 -7.71 -1.38 8.91
CA THR A 126 -6.76 -1.18 10.01
C THR A 126 -5.39 -0.81 9.48
N ASN A 127 -4.55 -0.17 10.30
CA ASN A 127 -3.21 0.26 9.88
C ASN A 127 -2.40 -0.88 9.24
N ALA A 128 -2.48 -2.10 9.77
CA ALA A 128 -1.78 -3.27 9.22
C ALA A 128 -2.29 -3.72 7.83
N TYR A 129 -3.57 -3.49 7.53
CA TYR A 129 -4.22 -3.93 6.28
C TYR A 129 -4.45 -2.81 5.27
N ALA A 130 -4.22 -1.55 5.64
CA ALA A 130 -4.37 -0.39 4.75
C ALA A 130 -3.58 -0.56 3.43
N MET A 131 -2.40 -1.19 3.45
CA MET A 131 -1.62 -1.49 2.24
C MET A 131 -2.27 -2.47 1.26
N PHE A 132 -3.32 -3.19 1.66
CA PHE A 132 -4.03 -4.17 0.83
C PHE A 132 -5.42 -3.71 0.40
N ASP A 133 -5.82 -2.49 0.78
CA ASP A 133 -7.09 -1.94 0.33
C ASP A 133 -7.01 -1.49 -1.15
N GLN A 134 -8.12 -0.98 -1.69
CA GLN A 134 -8.21 -0.55 -3.08
C GLN A 134 -7.91 0.94 -3.29
N PHE A 135 -7.66 1.66 -2.20
CA PHE A 135 -7.40 3.10 -2.20
C PHE A 135 -5.89 3.33 -2.15
N ASN A 136 -5.42 4.40 -2.78
CA ASN A 136 -3.98 4.70 -2.76
C ASN A 136 -3.64 5.77 -1.71
N SER A 137 -4.66 6.43 -1.14
CA SER A 137 -4.53 7.51 -0.17
C SER A 137 -4.40 7.04 1.27
N THR A 138 -4.97 5.88 1.60
CA THR A 138 -4.74 5.18 2.86
C THR A 138 -3.31 4.64 2.88
N GLN A 139 -2.69 4.59 4.07
CA GLN A 139 -1.32 4.11 4.20
C GLN A 139 -1.16 3.28 5.46
N THR A 140 -0.52 2.12 5.32
CA THR A 140 0.10 1.42 6.43
C THR A 140 1.35 2.18 6.85
N ALA A 141 1.45 2.50 8.14
CA ALA A 141 2.54 3.30 8.69
C ALA A 141 3.10 2.68 9.98
N ALA A 142 4.43 2.60 10.07
CA ALA A 142 5.13 2.22 11.28
C ALA A 142 6.48 2.93 11.38
N ALA A 143 6.92 3.22 12.60
CA ALA A 143 8.22 3.83 12.84
C ALA A 143 9.35 2.92 12.38
N ARG A 144 10.37 3.50 11.75
CA ARG A 144 11.62 2.87 11.27
C ARG A 144 11.46 1.88 10.12
N SER A 145 10.49 0.96 10.17
CA SER A 145 10.26 0.01 9.09
C SER A 145 8.85 -0.58 9.10
N VAL A 146 8.37 -0.95 7.90
CA VAL A 146 7.20 -1.81 7.70
C VAL A 146 7.70 -3.10 7.07
N SER A 147 7.52 -4.23 7.77
CA SER A 147 7.89 -5.56 7.31
C SER A 147 6.68 -6.46 7.33
N PHE A 148 6.46 -7.18 6.24
CA PHE A 148 5.38 -8.14 6.15
C PHE A 148 5.76 -9.34 5.29
N GLU A 149 5.15 -10.47 5.62
CA GLU A 149 5.27 -11.73 4.93
C GLU A 149 3.89 -12.15 4.43
N VAL A 150 3.81 -12.45 3.13
CA VAL A 150 2.59 -12.85 2.47
C VAL A 150 2.81 -14.12 1.67
N THR A 151 1.91 -15.08 1.85
CA THR A 151 1.92 -16.35 1.12
C THR A 151 0.90 -16.26 0.00
N VAL A 152 1.32 -16.65 -1.20
CA VAL A 152 0.47 -16.68 -2.38
C VAL A 152 -0.10 -18.09 -2.57
N ALA A 153 -1.39 -18.21 -2.86
CA ALA A 153 -1.98 -19.41 -3.41
C ALA A 153 -1.98 -19.32 -4.94
N GLY A 154 -1.13 -20.12 -5.59
CA GLY A 154 -0.92 -20.06 -7.04
C GLY A 154 0.48 -19.56 -7.40
N ARG A 155 0.59 -18.61 -8.33
CA ARG A 155 1.87 -18.18 -8.90
C ARG A 155 1.90 -16.66 -9.01
N ALA A 156 2.97 -16.02 -8.57
CA ALA A 156 3.20 -14.59 -8.71
C ALA A 156 4.66 -14.33 -9.12
N ASP A 157 4.87 -13.38 -10.02
CA ASP A 157 6.18 -13.00 -10.57
C ASP A 157 6.42 -11.48 -10.48
N ALA A 158 5.50 -10.74 -9.85
CA ALA A 158 5.62 -9.29 -9.69
C ALA A 158 5.11 -8.79 -8.34
N VAL A 159 5.78 -7.74 -7.86
CA VAL A 159 5.47 -6.97 -6.66
C VAL A 159 5.49 -5.49 -7.02
N ALA A 160 4.37 -4.80 -6.81
CA ALA A 160 4.23 -3.36 -6.96
C ALA A 160 3.91 -2.74 -5.61
N LEU A 161 4.71 -1.75 -5.21
CA LEU A 161 4.58 -1.01 -3.96
C LEU A 161 4.42 0.47 -4.32
N LEU A 162 3.30 1.06 -3.92
CA LEU A 162 2.89 2.40 -4.34
C LEU A 162 2.68 3.31 -3.14
N ASN A 163 2.85 4.61 -3.37
CA ASN A 163 2.76 5.65 -2.35
C ASN A 163 3.64 5.34 -1.11
N LEU A 164 4.90 5.01 -1.40
CA LEU A 164 5.95 4.72 -0.44
C LEU A 164 6.56 6.00 0.14
N VAL A 165 6.79 5.97 1.45
CA VAL A 165 7.70 6.87 2.15
C VAL A 165 8.76 6.01 2.82
N ALA A 166 9.90 5.85 2.14
CA ALA A 166 10.99 5.00 2.60
C ALA A 166 12.31 5.35 1.91
N ALA A 167 13.43 4.94 2.52
CA ALA A 167 14.78 5.06 2.00
C ALA A 167 15.16 3.88 1.08
N SER A 168 14.77 2.67 1.47
CA SER A 168 15.02 1.45 0.69
C SER A 168 13.94 0.41 0.94
N VAL A 169 13.85 -0.55 0.02
CA VAL A 169 12.94 -1.71 0.13
C VAL A 169 13.71 -2.98 -0.18
N ASP A 170 13.59 -3.97 0.68
CA ASP A 170 14.05 -5.32 0.44
C ASP A 170 12.87 -6.20 0.04
N ILE A 171 13.03 -6.94 -1.05
CA ILE A 171 12.06 -7.94 -1.51
C ILE A 171 12.76 -9.28 -1.52
N GLU A 172 12.26 -10.20 -0.71
CA GLU A 172 12.67 -11.59 -0.66
C GLU A 172 11.50 -12.48 -1.07
N MET A 173 11.80 -13.53 -1.82
CA MET A 173 10.86 -14.55 -2.23
C MET A 173 11.43 -15.91 -1.85
N SER A 174 10.61 -16.73 -1.21
CA SER A 174 10.97 -18.07 -0.76
C SER A 174 9.89 -19.10 -1.07
N THR A 175 10.25 -20.38 -1.00
CA THR A 175 9.30 -21.49 -1.03
C THR A 175 9.62 -22.47 0.10
N ALA A 176 8.62 -23.26 0.51
CA ALA A 176 8.83 -24.27 1.55
C ALA A 176 9.88 -25.34 1.17
N GLY A 177 10.10 -25.60 -0.11
CA GLY A 177 11.03 -26.62 -0.60
C GLY A 177 12.46 -26.12 -0.82
N ASP A 178 12.61 -24.91 -1.38
CA ASP A 178 13.90 -24.39 -1.85
C ASP A 178 14.47 -23.29 -0.94
N GLY A 179 13.72 -22.82 0.07
CA GLY A 179 14.10 -21.67 0.88
C GLY A 179 14.07 -20.38 0.06
N VAL A 180 15.02 -19.48 0.28
CA VAL A 180 15.10 -18.18 -0.42
C VAL A 180 15.57 -18.39 -1.86
N ILE A 181 14.71 -18.03 -2.82
CA ILE A 181 14.95 -18.15 -4.27
C ILE A 181 15.22 -16.81 -4.95
N PHE A 182 14.83 -15.70 -4.31
CA PHE A 182 15.13 -14.35 -4.77
C PHE A 182 15.28 -13.43 -3.57
N SER A 183 16.28 -12.56 -3.61
CA SER A 183 16.46 -11.48 -2.63
C SER A 183 17.10 -10.29 -3.32
N ARG A 184 16.48 -9.12 -3.19
CA ARG A 184 17.01 -7.88 -3.76
C ARG A 184 16.62 -6.66 -2.93
N SER A 185 17.59 -5.79 -2.72
CA SER A 185 17.42 -4.46 -2.14
C SER A 185 17.29 -3.40 -3.22
N TYR A 186 16.31 -2.52 -3.07
CA TYR A 186 16.04 -1.39 -3.94
C TYR A 186 16.26 -0.08 -3.18
N ASN A 187 17.17 0.75 -3.66
CA ASN A 187 17.36 2.10 -3.16
C ASN A 187 16.31 3.03 -3.80
N LEU A 188 15.59 3.80 -2.97
CA LEU A 188 14.54 4.71 -3.45
C LEU A 188 15.05 6.12 -3.73
N VAL A 189 16.33 6.42 -3.55
CA VAL A 189 16.91 7.71 -3.95
C VAL A 189 16.68 7.94 -5.45
N SER A 190 16.05 9.06 -5.78
CA SER A 190 15.74 9.47 -7.13
C SER A 190 16.82 10.41 -7.65
N ASN A 191 17.45 10.04 -8.77
CA ASN A 191 18.34 10.92 -9.51
C ASN A 191 17.59 11.70 -10.61
N SER A 192 16.26 11.63 -10.64
CA SER A 192 15.45 12.31 -11.66
C SER A 192 15.60 13.82 -11.52
N GLY A 193 15.94 14.50 -12.61
CA GLY A 193 16.14 15.96 -12.63
C GLY A 193 17.54 16.42 -12.24
N ILE A 194 18.46 15.50 -11.88
CA ILE A 194 19.86 15.82 -11.58
C ILE A 194 20.68 15.77 -12.87
N ASN A 195 21.02 16.92 -13.42
CA ASN A 195 21.68 17.08 -14.72
C ASN A 195 23.06 17.76 -14.62
N SER A 196 23.50 18.14 -13.43
CA SER A 196 24.82 18.76 -13.21
C SER A 196 25.48 18.28 -11.91
N TRP A 197 26.81 18.44 -11.83
CA TRP A 197 27.55 18.21 -10.58
C TRP A 197 27.03 19.07 -9.43
N TYR A 198 26.64 20.32 -9.70
CA TYR A 198 26.09 21.20 -8.66
C TYR A 198 24.79 20.63 -8.09
N GLU A 199 23.84 20.26 -8.94
CA GLU A 199 22.58 19.66 -8.49
C GLU A 199 22.82 18.37 -7.72
N TYR A 200 23.76 17.53 -8.15
CA TYR A 200 24.09 16.29 -7.45
C TYR A 200 24.58 16.51 -6.01
N TYR A 201 25.35 17.57 -5.75
CA TYR A 201 25.91 17.84 -4.43
C TYR A 201 25.03 18.72 -3.54
N PHE A 202 24.14 19.55 -4.11
CA PHE A 202 23.43 20.59 -3.36
C PHE A 202 21.90 20.48 -3.40
N GLU A 203 21.30 19.70 -4.31
CA GLU A 203 19.85 19.48 -4.27
C GLU A 203 19.46 18.54 -3.11
N PRO A 204 18.28 18.74 -2.48
CA PRO A 204 17.74 17.81 -1.51
C PRO A 204 17.57 16.41 -2.12
N ILE A 205 17.83 15.38 -1.31
CA ILE A 205 17.60 13.99 -1.72
C ILE A 205 16.11 13.75 -1.86
N ILE A 206 15.63 13.56 -3.09
CA ILE A 206 14.25 13.17 -3.39
C ILE A 206 14.18 11.65 -3.44
N ARG A 207 13.11 11.08 -2.87
CA ARG A 207 12.86 9.63 -2.90
C ARG A 207 11.73 9.29 -3.87
N ARG A 208 11.84 8.13 -4.51
CA ARG A 208 10.80 7.55 -5.36
C ARG A 208 9.67 7.05 -4.46
N GLY A 209 8.46 7.51 -4.74
CA GLY A 209 7.26 7.07 -4.03
C GLY A 209 6.64 5.78 -4.58
N ASP A 210 7.12 5.26 -5.71
CA ASP A 210 6.57 4.04 -6.31
C ASP A 210 7.74 3.11 -6.68
N LEU A 211 7.58 1.81 -6.43
CA LEU A 211 8.52 0.76 -6.80
C LEU A 211 7.75 -0.41 -7.39
N VAL A 212 8.20 -0.93 -8.53
CA VAL A 212 7.65 -2.17 -9.05
C VAL A 212 8.77 -3.08 -9.54
N ALA A 213 8.72 -4.33 -9.09
CA ALA A 213 9.60 -5.41 -9.48
C ALA A 213 8.80 -6.46 -10.25
N TYR A 214 9.31 -6.85 -11.42
CA TYR A 214 8.73 -7.92 -12.26
C TYR A 214 9.81 -8.94 -12.61
N ASP A 215 9.41 -9.99 -13.32
CA ASP A 215 10.30 -11.07 -13.76
C ASP A 215 10.97 -11.78 -12.57
N LEU A 216 10.26 -11.84 -11.42
CA LEU A 216 10.67 -12.67 -10.30
C LEU A 216 10.50 -14.16 -10.69
N PRO A 217 11.29 -15.08 -10.09
CA PRO A 217 11.16 -16.50 -10.40
C PRO A 217 9.73 -16.99 -10.26
N ASN A 218 9.20 -17.70 -11.25
CA ASN A 218 7.79 -18.12 -11.24
C ASN A 218 7.62 -19.50 -10.57
N TYR A 219 7.47 -19.49 -9.24
CA TYR A 219 7.21 -20.67 -8.42
C TYR A 219 5.75 -20.79 -8.01
N ALA A 220 5.33 -22.01 -7.70
CA ALA A 220 4.03 -22.27 -7.11
C ALA A 220 4.07 -22.05 -5.59
N ASN A 221 3.03 -21.43 -5.07
CA ASN A 221 2.82 -21.05 -3.69
C ASN A 221 4.02 -20.36 -3.02
N PRO A 222 4.54 -19.28 -3.60
CA PRO A 222 5.67 -18.57 -3.02
C PRO A 222 5.26 -17.71 -1.83
N THR A 223 6.22 -17.48 -0.94
CA THR A 223 6.13 -16.53 0.17
C THR A 223 6.99 -15.32 -0.16
N PHE A 224 6.42 -14.13 -0.06
CA PHE A 224 7.14 -12.87 -0.21
C PHE A 224 7.34 -12.22 1.14
N ARG A 225 8.59 -11.91 1.49
CA ARG A 225 8.94 -11.09 2.64
C ARG A 225 9.42 -9.74 2.12
N ILE A 226 8.66 -8.70 2.43
CA ILE A 226 8.91 -7.34 1.97
C ILE A 226 9.21 -6.49 3.20
N THR A 227 10.36 -5.81 3.18
CA THR A 227 10.78 -4.93 4.27
C THR A 227 11.08 -3.54 3.72
N ILE A 228 10.31 -2.56 4.18
CA ILE A 228 10.39 -1.15 3.80
C ILE A 228 11.11 -0.41 4.92
N HIS A 229 12.21 0.26 4.60
CA HIS A 229 13.11 0.87 5.58
C HIS A 229 13.05 2.39 5.52
N GLU A 230 12.75 3.02 6.65
CA GLU A 230 12.87 4.47 6.89
C GLU A 230 13.45 4.70 8.30
N PRO A 231 14.74 4.37 8.54
CA PRO A 231 15.31 4.29 9.89
C PRO A 231 15.27 5.59 10.69
N ALA A 232 15.16 6.74 10.01
CA ALA A 232 15.10 8.07 10.61
C ALA A 232 13.68 8.65 10.71
N GLY A 233 12.64 7.89 10.36
CA GLY A 233 11.27 8.39 10.32
C GLY A 233 10.22 7.29 10.38
N THR A 234 9.06 7.57 9.81
CA THR A 234 7.94 6.62 9.70
C THR A 234 7.93 6.05 8.29
N ALA A 235 8.14 4.74 8.18
CA ALA A 235 7.95 4.03 6.93
C ALA A 235 6.46 3.97 6.61
N LYS A 236 6.09 4.32 5.37
CA LYS A 236 4.70 4.28 4.90
C LYS A 236 4.59 3.57 3.56
N ILE A 237 3.49 2.87 3.37
CA ILE A 237 3.09 2.26 2.10
C ILE A 237 1.60 2.41 1.89
N GLY A 238 1.20 2.87 0.70
CA GLY A 238 -0.22 2.99 0.34
C GLY A 238 -0.79 1.70 -0.22
N VAL A 239 -0.14 1.11 -1.23
CA VAL A 239 -0.64 -0.12 -1.85
C VAL A 239 0.49 -1.12 -2.08
N ALA A 240 0.29 -2.35 -1.62
CA ALA A 240 1.12 -3.52 -1.90
C ALA A 240 0.36 -4.49 -2.81
N VAL A 241 0.70 -4.49 -4.10
CA VAL A 241 0.14 -5.38 -5.10
C VAL A 241 1.11 -6.51 -5.41
N ILE A 242 0.68 -7.74 -5.17
CA ILE A 242 1.41 -8.95 -5.55
C ILE A 242 0.56 -9.74 -6.52
N GLY A 243 1.17 -10.22 -7.59
CA GLY A 243 0.46 -11.03 -8.55
C GLY A 243 1.26 -11.38 -9.78
N GLN A 244 0.53 -11.66 -10.86
CA GLN A 244 1.14 -12.02 -12.13
C GLN A 244 1.28 -10.80 -13.03
N SER A 245 2.48 -10.62 -13.57
CA SER A 245 2.75 -9.67 -14.62
C SER A 245 2.25 -10.22 -15.96
N LYS A 246 1.67 -9.35 -16.79
CA LYS A 246 1.35 -9.67 -18.19
C LYS A 246 1.82 -8.55 -19.10
N GLN A 247 2.56 -8.92 -20.14
CA GLN A 247 2.94 -8.00 -21.20
C GLN A 247 1.80 -7.84 -22.21
N LEU A 248 1.30 -6.62 -22.34
CA LEU A 248 0.24 -6.28 -23.30
C LEU A 248 0.80 -6.04 -24.71
N GLY A 249 1.89 -5.28 -24.79
CA GLY A 249 2.50 -4.88 -26.05
C GLY A 249 3.58 -3.81 -25.85
N ASP A 250 4.08 -3.29 -26.96
CA ASP A 250 5.14 -2.28 -26.98
C ASP A 250 4.53 -0.89 -26.88
N LEU A 251 4.99 -0.09 -25.92
CA LEU A 251 4.52 1.29 -25.77
C LEU A 251 5.11 2.18 -26.86
N LEU A 252 4.25 2.82 -27.64
CA LEU A 252 4.68 3.79 -28.65
C LEU A 252 5.00 5.14 -28.02
N ILE A 253 5.85 5.90 -28.70
CA ILE A 253 6.20 7.28 -28.33
C ILE A 253 4.92 8.15 -28.36
N GLY A 254 4.83 9.10 -27.43
CA GLY A 254 3.68 10.00 -27.31
C GLY A 254 2.70 9.63 -26.19
N ALA A 255 3.12 8.78 -25.24
CA ALA A 255 2.40 8.54 -24.00
C ALA A 255 2.13 9.87 -23.28
N LYS A 256 0.88 10.07 -22.83
CA LYS A 256 0.47 11.26 -22.08
C LYS A 256 0.24 10.86 -20.63
N THR A 257 0.77 11.64 -19.70
CA THR A 257 0.53 11.47 -18.26
C THR A 257 0.03 12.80 -17.70
N GLY A 258 -0.85 12.74 -16.70
CA GLY A 258 -1.43 13.92 -16.07
C GLY A 258 -2.17 13.56 -14.79
N ILE A 259 -2.90 14.54 -14.26
CA ILE A 259 -3.74 14.37 -13.06
C ILE A 259 -5.14 14.92 -13.32
N GLN A 260 -6.12 14.35 -12.62
CA GLN A 260 -7.42 14.97 -12.39
C GLN A 260 -7.46 15.48 -10.97
N ASP A 261 -7.46 16.79 -10.81
CA ASP A 261 -7.58 17.47 -9.52
C ASP A 261 -9.07 17.58 -9.14
N TYR A 262 -9.44 17.08 -7.95
CA TYR A 262 -10.81 17.21 -7.42
C TYR A 262 -10.97 18.42 -6.49
N SER A 263 -9.92 19.25 -6.33
CA SER A 263 -9.92 20.43 -5.46
C SER A 263 -10.97 21.46 -5.87
N ARG A 264 -11.59 22.11 -4.87
CA ARG A 264 -12.56 23.19 -5.07
C ARG A 264 -11.82 24.53 -5.02
N LYS A 265 -11.99 25.35 -6.06
CA LYS A 265 -11.40 26.69 -6.14
C LYS A 265 -12.56 27.65 -6.36
N GLU A 266 -12.92 28.41 -5.32
CA GLU A 266 -14.02 29.36 -5.39
C GLU A 266 -13.52 30.78 -5.23
N THR A 267 -14.13 31.69 -5.99
CA THR A 267 -13.85 33.12 -5.88
C THR A 267 -15.06 33.78 -5.23
N ASP A 268 -14.81 34.59 -4.20
CA ASP A 268 -15.86 35.41 -3.59
C ASP A 268 -16.23 36.62 -4.48
N ASP A 269 -17.29 37.34 -4.10
CA ASP A 269 -17.76 38.53 -4.82
C ASP A 269 -16.74 39.69 -4.84
N PHE A 270 -15.66 39.58 -4.06
CA PHE A 270 -14.58 40.56 -3.96
C PHE A 270 -13.30 40.12 -4.68
N GLY A 271 -13.29 38.96 -5.32
CA GLY A 271 -12.15 38.44 -6.08
C GLY A 271 -11.15 37.61 -5.28
N ASN A 272 -11.40 37.29 -4.00
CA ASN A 272 -10.54 36.42 -3.20
C ASN A 272 -10.84 34.95 -3.49
N PHE A 273 -9.79 34.14 -3.58
CA PHE A 273 -9.92 32.70 -3.77
C PHE A 273 -9.95 31.94 -2.44
N THR A 274 -10.98 31.13 -2.23
CA THR A 274 -10.98 30.04 -1.25
C THR A 274 -10.63 28.74 -1.97
N ILE A 275 -9.46 28.19 -1.66
CA ILE A 275 -8.96 26.95 -2.26
C ILE A 275 -9.05 25.84 -1.21
N VAL A 276 -9.86 24.82 -1.49
CA VAL A 276 -9.93 23.60 -0.69
C VAL A 276 -9.29 22.47 -1.49
N GLN A 277 -8.07 22.13 -1.12
CA GLN A 277 -7.34 21.03 -1.75
C GLN A 277 -8.02 19.70 -1.44
N ARG A 278 -8.21 18.86 -2.45
CA ARG A 278 -8.75 17.50 -2.33
C ARG A 278 -7.80 16.49 -3.00
N ALA A 279 -8.17 15.21 -2.95
CA ALA A 279 -7.45 14.16 -3.64
C ALA A 279 -7.38 14.42 -5.16
N TYR A 280 -6.44 13.75 -5.84
CA TYR A 280 -6.29 13.79 -7.29
C TYR A 280 -6.05 12.39 -7.83
N ALA A 281 -6.60 12.08 -9.00
CA ALA A 281 -6.37 10.81 -9.70
C ALA A 281 -5.28 10.96 -10.76
N LYS A 282 -4.30 10.05 -10.82
CA LYS A 282 -3.36 9.97 -11.95
C LYS A 282 -4.13 9.60 -13.22
N ARG A 283 -3.79 10.20 -14.37
CA ARG A 283 -4.36 9.87 -15.68
C ARG A 283 -3.25 9.58 -16.66
N ALA A 284 -3.48 8.59 -17.52
CA ALA A 284 -2.57 8.32 -18.61
C ALA A 284 -3.28 7.85 -19.87
N THR A 285 -2.73 8.23 -21.02
CA THR A 285 -3.19 7.75 -22.32
C THR A 285 -2.02 7.10 -23.03
N TYR A 286 -2.18 5.83 -23.38
CA TYR A 286 -1.16 5.01 -24.02
C TYR A 286 -1.63 4.51 -25.37
N LYS A 287 -0.69 4.46 -26.33
CA LYS A 287 -0.87 3.75 -27.59
C LYS A 287 0.16 2.63 -27.64
N LEU A 288 -0.30 1.41 -27.80
CA LEU A 288 0.52 0.21 -27.81
C LEU A 288 0.51 -0.41 -29.21
N ARG A 289 1.64 -0.98 -29.63
CA ARG A 289 1.68 -1.93 -30.75
C ARG A 289 1.51 -3.34 -30.20
N VAL A 290 0.58 -4.09 -30.79
CA VAL A 290 0.27 -5.48 -30.43
C VAL A 290 0.28 -6.37 -31.66
N ASP A 291 0.72 -7.62 -31.49
CA ASP A 291 0.72 -8.63 -32.55
C ASP A 291 -0.72 -9.09 -32.85
N ASN A 292 -1.06 -9.20 -34.14
CA ASN A 292 -2.40 -9.57 -34.58
C ASN A 292 -2.86 -10.95 -34.07
N THR A 293 -1.93 -11.88 -33.83
CA THR A 293 -2.23 -13.22 -33.29
C THR A 293 -2.79 -13.18 -31.86
N ARG A 294 -2.62 -12.06 -31.15
CA ARG A 294 -3.01 -11.90 -29.74
C ARG A 294 -4.22 -11.01 -29.52
N ILE A 295 -4.80 -10.41 -30.57
CA ILE A 295 -5.87 -9.40 -30.45
C ILE A 295 -7.08 -9.95 -29.69
N ASP A 296 -7.62 -11.09 -30.11
CA ASP A 296 -8.83 -11.66 -29.49
C ASP A 296 -8.58 -12.03 -28.03
N ALA A 297 -7.43 -12.64 -27.76
CA ALA A 297 -7.01 -12.99 -26.41
C ALA A 297 -6.84 -11.74 -25.51
N LEU A 298 -6.27 -10.66 -26.06
CA LEU A 298 -6.08 -9.40 -25.36
C LEU A 298 -7.40 -8.67 -25.12
N SER A 299 -8.30 -8.65 -26.11
CA SER A 299 -9.64 -8.08 -26.00
C SER A 299 -10.45 -8.79 -24.91
N ALA A 300 -10.47 -10.12 -24.91
CA ALA A 300 -11.11 -10.92 -23.88
C ALA A 300 -10.48 -10.72 -22.49
N LEU A 301 -9.14 -10.61 -22.43
CA LEU A 301 -8.42 -10.34 -21.19
C LEU A 301 -8.81 -8.97 -20.59
N LEU A 302 -8.75 -7.90 -21.38
CA LEU A 302 -9.12 -6.57 -20.92
C LEU A 302 -10.60 -6.51 -20.49
N ALA A 303 -11.50 -7.15 -21.25
CA ALA A 303 -12.91 -7.27 -20.88
C ALA A 303 -13.13 -8.03 -19.56
N SER A 304 -12.27 -9.02 -19.25
CA SER A 304 -12.31 -9.73 -17.97
C SER A 304 -11.87 -8.86 -16.80
N TYR A 305 -11.01 -7.88 -17.04
CA TYR A 305 -10.43 -6.95 -16.06
C TYR A 305 -11.22 -5.63 -15.94
N ARG A 306 -12.44 -5.57 -16.48
CA ARG A 306 -13.29 -4.39 -16.37
C ARG A 306 -13.56 -4.05 -14.90
N ALA A 307 -13.40 -2.78 -14.54
CA ALA A 307 -13.60 -2.27 -13.18
C ALA A 307 -12.75 -2.94 -12.08
N GLU A 308 -11.66 -3.63 -12.45
CA GLU A 308 -10.68 -4.13 -11.46
C GLU A 308 -9.52 -3.14 -11.31
N PRO A 309 -9.12 -2.77 -10.07
CA PRO A 309 -7.88 -2.04 -9.82
C PRO A 309 -6.67 -2.85 -10.27
N ILE A 310 -5.85 -2.32 -11.17
CA ILE A 310 -4.67 -2.98 -11.71
C ILE A 310 -3.51 -1.99 -11.69
N VAL A 311 -2.29 -2.49 -11.51
CA VAL A 311 -1.08 -1.68 -11.69
C VAL A 311 -0.70 -1.71 -13.16
N TRP A 312 -0.79 -0.56 -13.81
CA TRP A 312 -0.43 -0.35 -15.20
C TRP A 312 0.93 0.31 -15.30
N VAL A 313 1.83 -0.31 -16.04
CA VAL A 313 3.24 0.10 -16.12
C VAL A 313 3.55 0.41 -17.56
N GLY A 314 3.52 1.70 -17.90
CA GLY A 314 3.84 2.19 -19.24
C GLY A 314 5.29 1.89 -19.62
N ALA A 315 6.22 2.60 -18.98
CA ALA A 315 7.65 2.50 -19.16
C ALA A 315 8.37 2.36 -17.82
N ASP A 316 9.38 1.49 -17.76
CA ASP A 316 10.11 1.21 -16.52
C ASP A 316 10.94 2.41 -16.04
N THR A 317 11.37 3.28 -16.97
CA THR A 317 12.17 4.46 -16.68
C THR A 317 11.37 5.63 -16.14
N TYR A 318 10.05 5.68 -16.39
CA TYR A 318 9.21 6.83 -16.07
C TYR A 318 8.10 6.42 -15.11
N THR A 319 8.32 6.63 -13.81
CA THR A 319 7.32 6.35 -12.75
C THR A 319 6.03 7.16 -12.92
N SER A 320 6.07 8.29 -13.63
CA SER A 320 4.87 9.05 -14.04
C SER A 320 3.91 8.23 -14.90
N THR A 321 4.41 7.18 -15.57
CA THR A 321 3.60 6.27 -16.38
C THR A 321 3.05 5.08 -15.59
N TRP A 322 3.29 5.03 -14.28
CA TRP A 322 2.78 3.98 -13.41
C TRP A 322 1.47 4.46 -12.79
N VAL A 323 0.40 3.72 -13.07
CA VAL A 323 -0.97 4.06 -12.65
C VAL A 323 -1.57 2.84 -11.97
N TYR A 324 -2.04 3.01 -10.74
CA TYR A 324 -2.89 2.02 -10.08
C TYR A 324 -4.34 2.45 -10.18
N GLY A 325 -5.15 1.66 -10.87
CA GLY A 325 -6.55 1.95 -11.10
C GLY A 325 -7.10 1.16 -12.27
N PHE A 326 -8.09 1.71 -12.96
CA PHE A 326 -8.83 1.03 -14.01
C PHE A 326 -8.63 1.72 -15.36
N TYR A 327 -8.91 0.99 -16.45
CA TYR A 327 -9.05 1.61 -17.75
C TYR A 327 -10.46 2.21 -17.88
N ARG A 328 -10.55 3.44 -18.36
CA ARG A 328 -11.83 4.06 -18.74
C ARG A 328 -12.33 3.55 -20.07
N ASP A 329 -11.43 3.46 -21.02
CA ASP A 329 -11.72 2.99 -22.37
C ASP A 329 -10.51 2.27 -22.95
N PHE A 330 -10.79 1.29 -23.81
CA PHE A 330 -9.78 0.68 -24.66
C PHE A 330 -10.35 0.45 -26.05
N SER A 331 -9.52 0.69 -27.06
CA SER A 331 -9.88 0.43 -28.46
C SER A 331 -8.73 -0.24 -29.19
N ILE A 332 -9.06 -1.23 -30.03
CA ILE A 332 -8.08 -1.92 -30.87
C ILE A 332 -8.37 -1.56 -32.33
N GLU A 333 -7.39 -0.92 -32.96
CA GLU A 333 -7.38 -0.58 -34.37
C GLU A 333 -6.54 -1.63 -35.12
N ILE A 334 -7.19 -2.40 -35.99
CA ILE A 334 -6.50 -3.37 -36.86
C ILE A 334 -5.85 -2.62 -38.02
N ALA A 335 -4.72 -1.98 -37.74
CA ALA A 335 -4.08 -1.03 -38.63
C ALA A 335 -3.24 -1.69 -39.73
N PHE A 336 -2.59 -2.83 -39.43
CA PHE A 336 -1.69 -3.52 -40.37
C PHE A 336 -1.95 -5.03 -40.41
N ALA A 337 -1.33 -5.69 -41.39
CA ALA A 337 -1.46 -7.13 -41.60
C ALA A 337 -0.85 -7.98 -40.45
N LEU A 338 0.20 -7.48 -39.78
CA LEU A 338 0.90 -8.18 -38.70
C LEU A 338 0.71 -7.52 -37.33
N ASP A 339 0.53 -6.20 -37.32
CA ASP A 339 0.45 -5.40 -36.10
C ASP A 339 -0.86 -4.60 -36.04
N SER A 340 -1.36 -4.44 -34.83
CA SER A 340 -2.51 -3.58 -34.51
C SER A 340 -2.13 -2.57 -33.44
N TYR A 341 -2.94 -1.52 -33.33
CA TYR A 341 -2.78 -0.51 -32.30
C TYR A 341 -3.85 -0.67 -31.22
N LEU A 342 -3.41 -0.74 -29.98
CA LEU A 342 -4.27 -0.70 -28.80
C LEU A 342 -4.12 0.67 -28.14
N SER A 343 -5.21 1.43 -28.08
CA SER A 343 -5.28 2.68 -27.34
C SER A 343 -5.92 2.42 -25.97
N LEU A 344 -5.30 2.95 -24.92
CA LEU A 344 -5.74 2.81 -23.53
C LEU A 344 -5.85 4.18 -22.86
N GLU A 345 -6.99 4.43 -22.23
CA GLU A 345 -7.16 5.56 -21.31
C GLU A 345 -7.30 5.05 -19.89
N LEU A 346 -6.40 5.48 -19.02
CA LEU A 346 -6.29 5.03 -17.63
C LEU A 346 -6.72 6.12 -16.66
N GLU A 347 -7.36 5.71 -15.58
CA GLU A 347 -7.68 6.54 -14.43
C GLU A 347 -7.25 5.84 -13.14
N GLY A 348 -6.45 6.56 -12.37
CA GLY A 348 -5.94 6.09 -11.09
C GLY A 348 -7.00 6.18 -9.99
N LEU A 349 -6.90 5.29 -9.03
CA LEU A 349 -7.68 5.35 -7.79
C LEU A 349 -6.98 6.26 -6.79
N THR A 350 -7.79 6.93 -5.98
CA THR A 350 -7.35 7.86 -4.93
C THR A 350 -7.73 7.31 -3.59
#